data_AF-R5BQK5-F1
#
_entry.id   AF-R5BQK5-F1
#
_cell.length_a   1.000
_cell.length_b   1.000
_cell.length_c   1.000
_cell.angle_alpha   90.00
_cell.angle_beta   90.00
_cell.angle_gamma   90.00
#
_symmetry.space_group_name_H-M   'P 1'
#
loop_
_entity.id
_entity.type
_entity.pdbx_description
1 polymer ?
#
loop_
_entity_poly.entity_id
_entity_poly.type
_entity_poly.pdbx_seq_one_letter_code
_entity_poly.pdbx_strand_id
1 'polypeptide(L)'
;MSMEASGLDDFAKELLELGTQKMPRESKNFMQRAGNKLKSIAKAQYTADLANGKGGKKRYKIKNGKKKRIDLIGSLTRGRAYLYNGNEFQVRVKNIAPHAHLVEHGHNIAGTNRRTKAYHSMGKSARKFAGEYPKMAEDFIDELLDKGVSR
;
A
#
# COMPACT_ATOMS: atom_id res chain seq x y z
N MET A 1 29.87 16.83 -21.38
CA MET A 1 29.07 17.19 -20.19
C MET A 1 28.77 15.93 -19.41
N SER A 2 29.57 15.60 -18.39
CA SER A 2 29.35 14.44 -17.52
C SER A 2 29.25 14.81 -16.04
N MET A 3 28.98 16.09 -15.73
CA MET A 3 28.94 16.62 -14.36
C MET A 3 27.56 16.58 -13.69
N GLU A 4 26.52 16.01 -14.30
CA GLU A 4 25.15 16.13 -13.74
C GLU A 4 24.57 14.84 -13.14
N ALA A 5 25.16 13.66 -13.42
CA ALA A 5 24.63 12.39 -12.88
C ALA A 5 25.22 12.06 -11.49
N SER A 6 26.52 12.27 -11.28
CA SER A 6 27.19 11.91 -10.02
C SER A 6 26.72 12.76 -8.84
N GLY A 7 26.52 14.07 -9.05
CA GLY A 7 26.01 14.97 -8.01
C GLY A 7 24.56 14.67 -7.60
N LEU A 8 23.74 14.18 -8.55
CA LEU A 8 22.36 13.78 -8.27
C LEU A 8 22.31 12.49 -7.43
N ASP A 9 23.20 11.54 -7.73
CA ASP A 9 23.32 10.30 -6.97
C ASP A 9 23.80 10.56 -5.53
N ASP A 10 24.75 11.47 -5.33
CA ASP A 10 25.23 11.82 -4.00
C ASP A 10 24.17 12.59 -3.20
N PHE A 11 23.43 13.50 -3.83
CA PHE A 11 22.27 14.16 -3.20
C PHE A 11 21.17 13.16 -2.83
N ALA A 12 20.89 12.18 -3.69
CA ALA A 12 19.92 11.13 -3.39
C ALA A 12 20.35 10.27 -2.18
N LYS A 13 21.65 9.96 -2.05
CA LYS A 13 22.19 9.26 -0.87
C LYS A 13 22.06 10.12 0.39
N GLU A 14 22.40 11.40 0.33
CA GLU A 14 22.24 12.31 1.46
C GLU A 14 20.79 12.44 1.92
N LEU A 15 19.84 12.54 0.98
CA LEU A 15 18.40 12.51 1.28
C LEU A 15 17.98 11.19 1.92
N LEU A 16 18.51 10.06 1.44
CA LEU A 16 18.22 8.75 2.01
C LEU A 16 18.76 8.64 3.45
N GLU A 17 19.99 9.10 3.70
CA GLU A 17 20.59 9.15 5.03
C GLU A 17 19.84 10.09 5.97
N LEU A 18 19.45 11.28 5.49
CA LEU A 18 18.64 12.24 6.23
C LEU A 18 17.31 11.60 6.65
N GLY A 19 16.60 10.95 5.72
CA GLY A 19 15.32 10.30 5.99
C GLY A 19 15.42 9.06 6.88
N THR A 20 16.51 8.28 6.79
CA THR A 20 16.66 7.03 7.54
C THR A 20 17.29 7.21 8.91
N GLN A 21 18.32 8.04 9.04
CA GLN A 21 19.08 8.21 10.27
C GLN A 21 18.65 9.44 11.07
N LYS A 22 18.48 10.60 10.41
CA LYS A 22 18.18 11.87 11.09
C LYS A 22 16.69 12.07 11.32
N MET A 23 15.84 11.59 10.43
CA MET A 23 14.38 11.77 10.47
C MET A 23 13.56 10.46 10.31
N PRO A 24 13.88 9.40 11.09
CA PRO A 24 13.24 8.09 10.94
C PRO A 24 11.74 8.11 11.29
N ARG A 25 11.29 9.07 12.11
CA ARG A 25 9.87 9.17 12.52
C ARG A 25 9.04 9.69 11.36
N GLU A 26 9.55 10.68 10.64
CA GLU A 26 8.95 11.33 9.48
C GLU A 26 8.85 10.32 8.33
N SER A 27 9.92 9.61 8.04
CA SER A 27 9.94 8.53 7.05
C SER A 27 8.96 7.40 7.38
N LYS A 28 8.90 6.97 8.66
CA LYS A 28 7.87 6.02 9.09
C LYS A 28 6.46 6.56 8.90
N ASN A 29 6.22 7.83 9.23
CA ASN A 29 4.91 8.45 9.06
C ASN A 29 4.52 8.57 7.59
N PHE A 30 5.44 8.95 6.72
CA PHE A 30 5.27 8.94 5.26
C PHE A 30 4.86 7.55 4.76
N MET A 31 5.60 6.50 5.13
CA MET A 31 5.26 5.14 4.72
C MET A 31 3.88 4.68 5.24
N GLN A 32 3.48 5.13 6.43
CA GLN A 32 2.15 4.87 6.98
C GLN A 32 1.05 5.58 6.18
N ARG A 33 1.27 6.85 5.79
CA ARG A 33 0.39 7.61 4.89
C ARG A 33 0.26 6.93 3.53
N ALA A 34 1.38 6.59 2.90
CA ALA A 34 1.45 5.84 1.65
C ALA A 34 0.67 4.52 1.72
N GLY A 35 0.89 3.72 2.77
CA GLY A 35 0.14 2.48 2.97
C GLY A 35 -1.36 2.69 3.19
N ASN A 36 -1.77 3.77 3.87
CA ASN A 36 -3.20 4.09 4.05
C ASN A 36 -3.84 4.47 2.72
N LYS A 37 -3.13 5.21 1.87
CA LYS A 37 -3.56 5.57 0.54
C LYS A 37 -3.73 4.34 -0.36
N LEU A 38 -2.72 3.47 -0.43
CA LEU A 38 -2.81 2.20 -1.16
C LEU A 38 -3.98 1.34 -0.67
N LYS A 39 -4.17 1.25 0.66
CA LYS A 39 -5.32 0.54 1.24
C LYS A 39 -6.66 1.16 0.83
N SER A 40 -6.76 2.47 0.72
CA SER A 40 -7.97 3.16 0.25
C SER A 40 -8.27 2.83 -1.21
N ILE A 41 -7.25 2.94 -2.08
CA ILE A 41 -7.35 2.56 -3.50
C ILE A 41 -7.78 1.09 -3.62
N ALA A 42 -7.16 0.19 -2.86
CA ALA A 42 -7.54 -1.22 -2.84
C ALA A 42 -8.99 -1.42 -2.42
N LYS A 43 -9.46 -0.76 -1.36
CA LYS A 43 -10.88 -0.87 -0.97
C LYS A 43 -11.83 -0.42 -2.07
N ALA A 44 -11.52 0.69 -2.75
CA ALA A 44 -12.32 1.18 -3.86
C ALA A 44 -12.33 0.18 -5.02
N GLN A 45 -11.16 -0.37 -5.38
CA GLN A 45 -11.02 -1.35 -6.45
C GLN A 45 -11.77 -2.65 -6.14
N TYR A 46 -11.63 -3.20 -4.94
CA TYR A 46 -12.40 -4.36 -4.49
C TYR A 46 -13.90 -4.07 -4.50
N THR A 47 -14.33 -2.86 -4.13
CA THR A 47 -15.76 -2.52 -4.17
C THR A 47 -16.29 -2.48 -5.60
N ALA A 48 -15.53 -1.89 -6.53
CA ALA A 48 -15.88 -1.83 -7.95
C ALA A 48 -15.93 -3.23 -8.59
N ASP A 49 -14.92 -4.07 -8.34
CA ASP A 49 -14.83 -5.43 -8.89
C ASP A 49 -15.97 -6.33 -8.37
N LEU A 50 -16.50 -6.06 -7.18
CA LEU A 50 -17.54 -6.85 -6.51
C LEU A 50 -18.95 -6.24 -6.59
N ALA A 51 -19.12 -5.07 -7.20
CA ALA A 51 -20.37 -4.30 -7.21
C ALA A 51 -21.58 -5.08 -7.74
N ASN A 52 -21.36 -6.01 -8.68
CA ASN A 52 -22.41 -6.85 -9.27
C ASN A 52 -22.80 -8.06 -8.39
N GLY A 53 -22.80 -7.91 -7.06
CA GLY A 53 -23.21 -8.96 -6.11
C GLY A 53 -22.19 -10.09 -5.87
N LYS A 54 -20.98 -9.98 -6.44
CA LYS A 54 -19.97 -11.06 -6.42
C LYS A 54 -19.09 -11.07 -5.18
N GLY A 55 -19.16 -10.04 -4.34
CA GLY A 55 -18.35 -9.89 -3.12
C GLY A 55 -18.90 -10.50 -1.85
N GLY A 56 -20.04 -11.19 -1.94
CA GLY A 56 -20.78 -11.67 -0.78
C GLY A 56 -21.48 -10.54 -0.01
N LYS A 57 -22.36 -10.92 0.92
CA LYS A 57 -23.05 -9.97 1.79
C LYS A 57 -22.05 -9.26 2.70
N LYS A 58 -22.28 -7.97 2.99
CA LYS A 58 -21.50 -7.23 3.99
C LYS A 58 -21.59 -7.95 5.34
N ARG A 59 -20.46 -8.36 5.90
CA ARG A 59 -20.39 -9.07 7.20
C ARG A 59 -19.67 -8.22 8.23
N TYR A 60 -20.21 -8.21 9.44
CA TYR A 60 -19.66 -7.48 10.58
C TYR A 60 -19.52 -8.38 11.80
N LYS A 61 -18.51 -8.13 12.62
CA LYS A 61 -18.31 -8.78 13.92
C LYS A 61 -17.85 -7.74 14.95
N ILE A 62 -18.31 -7.86 16.19
CA ILE A 62 -17.77 -7.07 17.29
C ILE A 62 -16.38 -7.61 17.65
N LYS A 63 -15.36 -6.74 17.60
CA LYS A 63 -14.00 -7.03 18.07
C LYS A 63 -13.54 -5.88 18.95
N ASN A 64 -13.17 -6.18 20.19
CA ASN A 64 -12.74 -5.21 21.20
C ASN A 64 -13.76 -4.07 21.37
N GLY A 65 -15.04 -4.41 21.55
CA GLY A 65 -16.14 -3.45 21.70
C GLY A 65 -16.53 -2.67 20.44
N LYS A 66 -15.86 -2.87 19.29
CA LYS A 66 -16.12 -2.12 18.06
C LYS A 66 -16.67 -3.01 16.94
N LYS A 67 -17.69 -2.54 16.22
CA LYS A 67 -18.24 -3.20 15.02
C LYS A 67 -17.23 -3.11 13.87
N LYS A 68 -16.62 -4.24 13.50
CA LYS A 68 -15.66 -4.33 12.40
C LYS A 68 -16.23 -5.10 11.23
N ARG A 69 -16.03 -4.59 10.02
CA ARG A 69 -16.33 -5.30 8.77
C ARG A 69 -15.30 -6.42 8.58
N ILE A 70 -15.77 -7.66 8.34
CA ILE A 70 -14.92 -8.87 8.27
C ILE A 70 -15.05 -9.63 6.94
N ASP A 71 -15.71 -9.03 5.95
CA ASP A 71 -15.74 -9.56 4.60
C ASP A 71 -14.42 -9.23 3.85
N LEU A 72 -14.38 -9.55 2.56
CA LEU A 72 -13.19 -9.37 1.73
C LEU A 72 -12.66 -7.93 1.74
N ILE A 73 -13.56 -6.93 1.71
CA ILE A 73 -13.19 -5.51 1.73
C ILE A 73 -12.76 -5.08 3.15
N GLY A 74 -13.45 -5.56 4.18
CA GLY A 74 -13.11 -5.29 5.58
C GLY A 74 -11.78 -5.90 6.04
N SER A 75 -11.35 -6.97 5.36
CA SER A 75 -10.13 -7.72 5.63
C SER A 75 -8.88 -7.12 4.98
N LEU A 76 -8.99 -6.00 4.27
CA LEU A 76 -7.83 -5.24 3.84
C LEU A 76 -7.15 -4.57 5.04
N THR A 77 -5.89 -4.93 5.25
CA THR A 77 -5.07 -4.46 6.36
C THR A 77 -3.77 -3.87 5.84
N ARG A 78 -3.23 -2.93 6.62
CA ARG A 78 -1.93 -2.31 6.41
C ARG A 78 -1.08 -2.65 7.62
N GLY A 79 0.11 -3.19 7.40
CA GLY A 79 1.10 -3.44 8.45
C GLY A 79 1.77 -2.14 8.91
N ARG A 80 2.46 -2.19 10.06
CA ARG A 80 3.29 -1.05 10.51
C ARG A 80 4.46 -0.84 9.54
N ALA A 81 4.93 0.40 9.42
CA ALA A 81 6.20 0.67 8.77
C ALA A 81 7.34 0.03 9.57
N TYR A 82 8.18 -0.74 8.89
CA TYR A 82 9.34 -1.42 9.46
C TYR A 82 10.53 -1.25 8.53
N LEU A 83 11.74 -1.40 9.10
CA LEU A 83 12.99 -1.36 8.35
C LEU A 83 13.18 -2.73 7.69
N TYR A 84 13.18 -2.77 6.37
CA TYR A 84 13.44 -3.95 5.56
C TYR A 84 14.91 -3.93 5.14
N ASN A 85 15.57 -5.09 5.25
CA ASN A 85 17.00 -5.27 4.94
C ASN A 85 17.94 -4.23 5.56
N GLY A 86 17.58 -3.68 6.74
CA GLY A 86 18.41 -2.73 7.47
C GLY A 86 18.38 -1.27 6.97
N ASN A 87 17.91 -1.01 5.74
CA ASN A 87 18.13 0.29 5.10
C ASN A 87 16.85 0.94 4.54
N GLU A 88 15.75 0.20 4.38
CA GLU A 88 14.56 0.70 3.68
C GLU A 88 13.30 0.64 4.54
N PHE A 89 12.57 1.74 4.70
CA PHE A 89 11.26 1.65 5.33
C PHE A 89 10.23 1.06 4.37
N GLN A 90 9.63 -0.06 4.76
CA GLN A 90 8.59 -0.73 3.99
C GLN A 90 7.27 -0.79 4.76
N VAL A 91 6.15 -0.69 4.04
CA VAL A 91 4.80 -0.97 4.54
C VAL A 91 4.11 -1.94 3.60
N ARG A 92 3.51 -3.00 4.17
CA ARG A 92 2.73 -3.98 3.40
C ARG A 92 1.24 -3.73 3.56
N VAL A 93 0.52 -3.68 2.44
CA VAL A 93 -0.94 -3.73 2.39
C VAL A 93 -1.34 -5.09 1.85
N LYS A 94 -2.14 -5.84 2.61
CA LYS A 94 -2.59 -7.18 2.24
C LYS A 94 -4.04 -7.41 2.63
N ASN A 95 -4.68 -8.31 1.91
CA ASN A 95 -5.98 -8.84 2.30
C ASN A 95 -5.77 -10.11 3.14
N ILE A 96 -6.27 -10.12 4.37
CA ILE A 96 -6.14 -11.27 5.29
C ILE A 96 -7.33 -12.23 5.22
N ALA A 97 -8.29 -11.99 4.32
CA ALA A 97 -9.40 -12.92 4.14
C ALA A 97 -8.88 -14.26 3.58
N PRO A 98 -9.34 -15.42 4.08
CA PRO A 98 -8.88 -16.73 3.61
C PRO A 98 -9.07 -16.92 2.10
N HIS A 99 -10.14 -16.36 1.54
CA HIS A 99 -10.51 -16.46 0.12
C HIS A 99 -9.98 -15.30 -0.74
N ALA A 100 -9.09 -14.45 -0.22
CA ALA A 100 -8.58 -13.30 -0.99
C ALA A 100 -7.83 -13.72 -2.26
N HIS A 101 -7.01 -14.77 -2.16
CA HIS A 101 -6.27 -15.30 -3.29
C HIS A 101 -7.18 -15.85 -4.39
N LEU A 102 -8.34 -16.42 -4.03
CA LEU A 102 -9.34 -16.92 -4.97
C LEU A 102 -9.97 -15.80 -5.80
N VAL A 103 -10.14 -14.61 -5.21
CA VAL A 103 -10.64 -13.42 -5.92
C VAL A 103 -9.55 -12.77 -6.77
N GLU A 104 -8.32 -12.76 -6.26
CA GLU A 104 -7.17 -12.18 -6.97
C GLU A 104 -6.83 -12.99 -8.24
N HIS A 105 -6.73 -14.32 -8.14
CA HIS A 105 -6.20 -15.18 -9.20
C HIS A 105 -7.25 -16.10 -9.87
N GLY A 106 -8.48 -16.08 -9.36
CA GLY A 106 -9.49 -17.07 -9.74
C GLY A 106 -9.16 -18.46 -9.19
N HIS A 107 -10.13 -19.38 -9.27
CA HIS A 107 -9.98 -20.76 -8.85
C HIS A 107 -10.87 -21.68 -9.69
N ASN A 108 -10.57 -22.98 -9.68
CA ASN A 108 -11.39 -23.97 -10.34
C ASN A 108 -12.66 -24.22 -9.51
N ILE A 109 -13.80 -24.33 -10.19
CA ILE A 109 -15.08 -24.65 -9.53
C ILE A 109 -15.16 -26.16 -9.40
N ALA A 110 -15.18 -26.66 -8.16
CA ALA A 110 -15.27 -28.08 -7.86
C ALA A 110 -16.45 -28.73 -8.60
N GLY A 111 -16.24 -29.91 -9.17
CA GLY A 111 -17.26 -30.64 -9.94
C GLY A 111 -17.49 -30.10 -11.35
N THR A 112 -16.69 -29.14 -11.84
CA THR A 112 -16.75 -28.65 -13.21
C THR A 112 -15.35 -28.41 -13.77
N ASN A 113 -15.21 -28.37 -15.09
CA ASN A 113 -13.97 -27.95 -15.75
C ASN A 113 -13.89 -26.42 -15.97
N ARG A 114 -14.63 -25.64 -15.16
CA ARG A 114 -14.72 -24.17 -15.30
C ARG A 114 -13.88 -23.47 -14.23
N ARG A 115 -13.24 -22.37 -14.61
CA ARG A 115 -12.46 -21.50 -13.71
C ARG A 115 -13.17 -20.17 -13.47
N THR A 116 -13.15 -19.69 -12.23
CA THR A 116 -13.69 -18.37 -11.90
C THR A 116 -12.80 -17.26 -12.45
N LYS A 117 -13.42 -16.13 -12.79
CA LYS A 117 -12.70 -14.92 -13.19
C LYS A 117 -11.72 -14.45 -12.11
N ALA A 118 -10.49 -14.13 -12.52
CA ALA A 118 -9.52 -13.42 -11.70
C ALA A 118 -9.76 -11.91 -11.80
N TYR A 119 -9.85 -11.22 -10.66
CA TYR A 119 -10.09 -9.77 -10.66
C TYR A 119 -8.81 -8.95 -10.62
N HIS A 120 -7.72 -9.55 -10.12
CA HIS A 120 -6.44 -8.88 -9.91
C HIS A 120 -6.59 -7.53 -9.20
N SER A 121 -7.47 -7.45 -8.19
CA SER A 121 -7.84 -6.20 -7.55
C SER A 121 -6.64 -5.55 -6.87
N MET A 122 -5.77 -6.33 -6.21
CA MET A 122 -4.52 -5.81 -5.65
C MET A 122 -3.55 -5.38 -6.74
N GLY A 123 -3.38 -6.16 -7.81
CA GLY A 123 -2.53 -5.79 -8.94
C GLY A 123 -2.97 -4.48 -9.61
N LYS A 124 -4.27 -4.29 -9.85
CA LYS A 124 -4.84 -3.03 -10.37
C LYS A 124 -4.60 -1.87 -9.40
N SER A 125 -4.74 -2.12 -8.10
CA SER A 125 -4.54 -1.10 -7.07
C SER A 125 -3.08 -0.67 -6.97
N ALA A 126 -2.14 -1.61 -7.10
CA ALA A 126 -0.71 -1.33 -7.13
C ALA A 126 -0.36 -0.44 -8.33
N ARG A 127 -0.89 -0.73 -9.53
CA ARG A 127 -0.68 0.12 -10.71
C ARG A 127 -1.23 1.53 -10.54
N LYS A 128 -2.44 1.68 -9.99
CA LYS A 128 -3.03 3.00 -9.70
C LYS A 128 -2.18 3.77 -8.69
N PHE A 129 -1.76 3.09 -7.61
CA PHE A 129 -0.93 3.69 -6.58
C PHE A 129 0.45 4.11 -7.10
N ALA A 130 1.05 3.35 -8.02
CA ALA A 130 2.32 3.71 -8.64
C ALA A 130 2.25 5.05 -9.40
N GLY A 131 1.09 5.44 -9.94
CA GLY A 131 0.88 6.76 -10.54
C GLY A 131 0.70 7.89 -9.51
N GLU A 132 0.27 7.60 -8.29
CA GLU A 132 0.06 8.60 -7.23
C GLU A 132 1.26 8.75 -6.29
N TYR A 133 2.09 7.71 -6.17
CA TYR A 133 3.21 7.66 -5.24
C TYR A 133 4.31 8.71 -5.51
N PRO A 134 4.72 8.99 -6.77
CA PRO A 134 5.75 10.00 -7.06
C PRO A 134 5.40 11.36 -6.47
N LYS A 135 4.16 11.83 -6.69
CA LYS A 135 3.68 13.08 -6.10
C LYS A 135 3.72 13.06 -4.57
N MET A 136 3.32 11.96 -3.94
CA MET A 136 3.42 11.84 -2.49
C MET A 136 4.86 11.89 -1.99
N ALA A 137 5.81 11.37 -2.77
CA ALA A 137 7.23 11.40 -2.44
C ALA A 137 7.82 12.80 -2.63
N GLU A 138 7.46 13.51 -3.69
CA GLU A 138 7.80 14.93 -3.91
C GLU A 138 7.32 15.79 -2.73
N ASP A 139 6.03 15.73 -2.39
CA ASP A 139 5.45 16.46 -1.26
C ASP A 139 6.18 16.13 0.08
N PHE A 140 6.71 14.91 0.21
CA PHE A 140 7.44 14.49 1.39
C PHE A 140 8.88 15.00 1.40
N ILE A 141 9.54 15.06 0.26
CA ILE A 141 10.88 15.65 0.12
C ILE A 141 10.81 17.13 0.49
N ASP A 142 9.80 17.86 0.00
CA ASP A 142 9.57 19.26 0.37
C ASP A 142 9.38 19.40 1.89
N GLU A 143 8.54 18.55 2.51
CA GLU A 143 8.33 18.53 3.96
C GLU A 143 9.63 18.23 4.75
N LEU A 144 10.51 17.38 4.20
CA LEU A 144 11.80 17.07 4.80
C LEU A 144 12.78 18.23 4.68
N LEU A 145 12.85 18.88 3.52
CA LEU A 145 13.75 20.01 3.28
C LEU A 145 13.35 21.20 4.16
N ASP A 146 12.07 21.55 4.23
CA ASP A 146 11.57 22.62 5.10
C ASP A 146 11.96 22.42 6.57
N LYS A 147 11.86 21.18 7.05
CA LYS A 147 12.21 20.83 8.44
C LYS A 147 13.71 20.64 8.67
N GLY A 148 14.44 20.20 7.66
CA GLY A 148 15.87 19.91 7.73
C GLY A 148 16.74 21.15 7.57
N VAL A 149 16.28 22.14 6.79
CA VAL A 149 16.99 23.41 6.51
C VAL A 149 16.61 24.52 7.50
N SER A 150 15.44 24.44 8.16
CA SER A 150 15.04 25.40 9.20
C SER A 150 15.70 25.17 10.58
N ARG A 151 16.90 24.57 10.63
CA ARG A 151 17.68 24.35 11.86
C ARG A 151 19.09 24.89 11.74
#